data_AF-A0A950A4C4-F1
#
_entry.id   AF-A0A950A4C4-F1
#
_cell.length_a   1.000
_cell.length_b   1.000
_cell.length_c   1.000
_cell.angle_alpha   90.00
_cell.angle_beta   90.00
_cell.angle_gamma   90.00
#
_symmetry.space_group_name_H-M   'P 1'
#
loop_
_entity.id
_entity.type
_entity.pdbx_description
1 polymer ?
#
loop_
_entity_poly.entity_id
_entity_poly.type
_entity_poly.pdbx_seq_one_letter_code
_entity_poly.pdbx_strand_id
1 'polypeptide(L)'
;MSTLTEPHTNGHDRELNGVRTYRGRKLEDLIPQIRADLGPDAIILRQREGLMGGVGGFFAQKCVEVDAQAAPRPEAPRVDIYDEDEPVNGWDEGLEDFTVPHPAPEPQHAAPTLELPAAAPEPPAPVAEPAPAPARWAQEAEAFA
;
A
#
# COMPACT_ATOMS: atom_id res chain seq x y z
N MET A 1 -31.60 24.98 6.15
CA MET A 1 -30.27 25.60 6.09
C MET A 1 -29.25 24.47 6.20
N SER A 2 -28.77 23.98 5.05
CA SER A 2 -27.85 22.85 4.99
C SER A 2 -26.43 23.35 5.30
N THR A 3 -25.86 22.86 6.39
CA THR A 3 -24.47 23.11 6.76
C THR A 3 -23.57 22.40 5.75
N LEU A 4 -22.95 23.18 4.86
CA LEU A 4 -21.89 22.70 3.97
C LEU A 4 -20.70 22.35 4.87
N THR A 5 -20.56 21.07 5.22
CA THR A 5 -19.41 20.53 5.95
C THR A 5 -18.17 20.76 5.11
N GLU A 6 -17.40 21.80 5.46
CA GLU A 6 -16.01 21.95 5.03
C GLU A 6 -15.23 20.69 5.48
N PRO A 7 -14.59 19.95 4.57
CA PRO A 7 -13.70 18.86 4.98
C PRO A 7 -12.49 19.47 5.68
N HIS A 8 -12.33 19.21 6.99
CA HIS A 8 -11.15 19.58 7.77
C HIS A 8 -9.86 19.05 7.11
N THR A 9 -9.11 19.92 6.45
CA THR A 9 -7.80 19.65 5.86
C THR A 9 -6.72 19.59 6.95
N ASN A 10 -6.62 18.47 7.69
CA ASN A 10 -5.53 18.24 8.65
C ASN A 10 -4.25 17.78 7.93
N GLY A 11 -3.58 18.69 7.25
CA GLY A 11 -2.30 18.43 6.59
C GLY A 11 -1.91 19.67 5.83
N HIS A 12 -0.96 20.42 6.39
CA HIS A 12 -0.36 21.63 5.81
C HIS A 12 -0.37 21.60 4.27
N ASP A 13 -1.01 22.60 3.68
CA ASP A 13 -0.76 23.05 2.32
C ASP A 13 0.73 22.95 2.02
N ARG A 14 1.13 21.93 1.27
CA ARG A 14 2.37 21.98 0.49
C ARG A 14 2.08 22.79 -0.78
N GLU A 15 1.57 24.01 -0.59
CA GLU A 15 1.30 25.03 -1.61
C GLU A 15 2.57 25.47 -2.37
N LEU A 16 3.72 24.92 -2.02
CA LEU A 16 5.01 25.22 -2.62
C LEU A 16 5.08 24.94 -4.13
N ASN A 17 4.11 24.25 -4.75
CA ASN A 17 4.15 23.94 -6.18
C ASN A 17 2.78 23.72 -6.87
N GLY A 18 1.67 24.22 -6.31
CA GLY A 18 0.33 23.99 -6.89
C GLY A 18 -0.21 22.55 -6.72
N VAL A 19 0.38 21.80 -5.79
CA VAL A 19 -0.06 20.45 -5.41
C VAL A 19 -1.09 20.56 -4.29
N ARG A 20 -2.24 19.91 -4.45
CA ARG A 20 -3.32 19.83 -3.46
C ARG A 20 -3.50 18.40 -2.97
N THR A 21 -3.78 18.26 -1.68
CA THR A 21 -4.01 16.97 -1.03
C THR A 21 -5.50 16.75 -0.78
N TYR A 22 -6.04 15.64 -1.26
CA TYR A 22 -7.43 15.23 -1.15
C TYR A 22 -7.55 13.99 -0.27
N ARG A 23 -8.63 13.86 0.52
CA ARG A 23 -8.84 12.72 1.42
C ARG A 23 -10.25 12.20 1.34
N GLY A 24 -10.39 10.87 1.23
CA GLY A 24 -11.69 10.22 1.08
C GLY A 24 -11.65 8.76 1.50
N ARG A 25 -12.79 8.06 1.43
CA ARG A 25 -12.85 6.62 1.75
C ARG A 25 -12.18 5.77 0.67
N LYS A 26 -12.30 6.20 -0.58
CA LYS A 26 -11.72 5.56 -1.77
C LYS A 26 -11.32 6.62 -2.80
N LEU A 27 -10.39 6.26 -3.68
CA LEU A 27 -9.89 7.14 -4.74
C LEU A 27 -11.02 7.59 -5.68
N GLU A 28 -11.96 6.71 -6.00
CA GLU A 28 -13.05 6.97 -6.95
C GLU A 28 -13.95 8.14 -6.53
N ASP A 29 -14.11 8.35 -5.21
CA ASP A 29 -14.89 9.45 -4.65
C ASP A 29 -14.13 10.79 -4.78
N LEU A 30 -12.80 10.73 -4.89
CA LEU A 30 -11.95 11.90 -5.01
C LEU A 30 -11.81 12.38 -6.44
N ILE A 31 -11.89 11.50 -7.44
CA ILE A 31 -11.73 11.87 -8.86
C ILE A 31 -12.70 13.00 -9.29
N PRO A 32 -14.00 12.96 -8.97
CA PRO A 32 -14.92 14.06 -9.32
C PRO A 32 -14.52 15.40 -8.69
N GLN A 33 -14.07 15.39 -7.44
CA GLN A 33 -13.63 16.58 -6.72
C GLN A 33 -12.33 17.14 -7.30
N ILE A 34 -11.34 16.27 -7.50
CA ILE A 34 -10.05 16.62 -8.11
C ILE A 34 -10.28 17.27 -9.48
N ARG A 35 -11.19 16.71 -10.29
CA ARG A 35 -11.53 17.27 -11.61
C ARG A 35 -12.22 18.62 -11.55
N ALA A 36 -13.11 18.82 -10.57
CA ALA A 36 -13.79 20.09 -10.38
C ALA A 36 -12.80 21.19 -9.95
N ASP A 37 -11.84 20.84 -9.10
CA ASP A 37 -10.90 21.80 -8.50
C ASP A 37 -9.67 22.08 -9.39
N LEU A 38 -9.11 21.06 -10.05
CA LEU A 38 -7.86 21.13 -10.81
C LEU A 38 -8.04 20.98 -12.33
N GLY A 39 -9.24 20.63 -12.79
CA GLY A 39 -9.56 20.41 -14.20
C GLY A 39 -9.57 18.93 -14.61
N PRO A 40 -10.10 18.63 -15.80
CA PRO A 40 -10.29 17.25 -16.28
C PRO A 40 -8.98 16.46 -16.42
N ASP A 41 -7.88 17.17 -16.70
CA ASP A 41 -6.57 16.61 -16.97
C ASP A 41 -5.65 16.56 -15.73
N ALA A 42 -6.20 16.76 -14.54
CA ALA A 42 -5.42 16.75 -13.30
C ALA A 42 -4.58 15.46 -13.13
N ILE A 43 -3.37 15.62 -12.63
CA ILE A 43 -2.38 14.54 -12.47
C ILE A 43 -2.28 14.18 -10.99
N ILE A 44 -2.49 12.91 -10.67
CA ILE A 44 -2.26 12.36 -9.33
C ILE A 44 -0.76 12.06 -9.19
N LEU A 45 -0.13 12.64 -8.18
CA LEU A 45 1.30 12.50 -7.91
C LEU A 45 1.58 11.37 -6.92
N ARG A 46 0.75 11.27 -5.89
CA ARG A 46 0.95 10.29 -4.83
C ARG A 46 -0.38 9.85 -4.26
N GLN A 47 -0.51 8.55 -4.05
CA GLN A 47 -1.60 7.97 -3.28
C GLN A 47 -1.00 7.35 -2.01
N ARG A 48 -1.67 7.56 -0.88
CA ARG A 48 -1.34 6.90 0.38
C ARG A 48 -2.60 6.46 1.10
N GLU A 49 -2.49 5.37 1.85
CA GLU A 49 -3.54 4.94 2.77
C GLU A 49 -3.29 5.56 4.15
N GLY A 50 -4.36 5.93 4.81
CA GLY A 50 -4.36 6.54 6.13
C GLY A 50 -5.55 6.09 6.96
N LEU A 51 -5.62 6.62 8.17
CA LEU A 51 -6.72 6.42 9.10
C LEU A 51 -7.35 7.79 9.39
N MET A 52 -8.64 7.91 9.14
CA MET A 52 -9.40 9.15 9.35
C MET A 52 -10.37 8.97 10.53
N GLY A 53 -10.29 9.89 11.50
CA GLY A 53 -11.21 9.96 12.65
C GLY A 53 -10.77 9.11 13.85
N GLY A 54 -11.69 8.99 14.81
CA GLY A 54 -11.48 8.25 16.07
C GLY A 54 -10.75 9.05 17.16
N VAL A 55 -11.13 8.83 18.42
CA VAL A 55 -10.38 9.34 19.58
C VAL A 55 -9.23 8.38 19.84
N GLY A 56 -7.98 8.84 19.69
CA GLY A 56 -6.79 8.01 19.87
C GLY A 56 -6.65 6.83 18.89
N GLY A 57 -7.37 6.85 17.76
CA GLY A 57 -7.33 5.78 16.75
C GLY A 57 -8.39 4.67 16.89
N PHE A 58 -9.20 4.66 17.95
CA PHE A 58 -10.13 3.55 18.24
C PHE A 58 -11.34 3.41 17.30
N PHE A 59 -11.72 4.48 16.59
CA PHE A 59 -12.78 4.47 15.58
C PHE A 59 -12.28 5.04 14.25
N ALA A 60 -10.97 4.94 14.01
CA ALA A 60 -10.39 5.46 12.79
C ALA A 60 -10.75 4.54 11.62
N GLN A 61 -11.34 5.11 10.57
CA GLN A 61 -11.69 4.38 9.37
C GLN A 61 -10.54 4.51 8.35
N LYS A 62 -10.27 3.44 7.59
CA LYS A 62 -9.35 3.51 6.45
C LYS A 62 -9.79 4.60 5.48
N CYS A 63 -8.87 5.48 5.13
CA CYS A 63 -9.05 6.52 4.14
C CYS A 63 -7.89 6.50 3.15
N VAL A 64 -8.13 7.04 1.96
CA VAL A 64 -7.10 7.28 0.95
C VAL A 64 -6.84 8.78 0.91
N GLU A 65 -5.56 9.14 0.96
CA GLU A 65 -5.06 10.49 0.76
C GLU A 65 -4.32 10.56 -0.59
N VAL A 66 -4.62 11.58 -1.38
CA VAL A 66 -4.15 11.72 -2.75
C VAL A 66 -3.58 13.11 -2.94
N ASP A 67 -2.31 13.20 -3.29
CA ASP A 67 -1.67 14.44 -3.72
C ASP A 67 -1.88 14.56 -5.24
N ALA A 68 -2.48 15.66 -5.69
CA ALA A 68 -2.77 15.91 -7.10
C ALA A 68 -2.41 17.35 -7.49
N GLN A 69 -2.06 17.56 -8.76
CA GLN A 69 -1.79 18.88 -9.32
C GLN A 69 -2.57 19.08 -10.63
N ALA A 70 -2.83 20.34 -10.99
CA ALA A 70 -3.38 20.65 -12.30
C ALA A 70 -2.41 20.21 -13.40
N ALA A 71 -2.93 19.72 -14.52
CA ALA A 71 -2.09 19.49 -15.68
C ALA A 71 -1.41 20.80 -16.12
N PRO A 72 -0.16 20.73 -16.60
CA PRO A 72 0.45 21.85 -17.31
C PRO A 72 -0.45 22.19 -18.50
N ARG A 73 -0.88 23.46 -18.56
CA ARG A 73 -1.72 23.91 -19.66
C ARG A 73 -0.98 23.67 -20.99
N PRO A 74 -1.63 23.19 -22.06
CA PRO A 74 -0.95 22.95 -23.34
C PRO A 74 -0.27 24.20 -23.92
N GLU A 75 -0.72 25.40 -23.56
CA GLU A 75 -0.10 26.68 -23.94
C GLU A 75 1.04 27.14 -23.02
N ALA A 76 1.33 26.42 -21.93
CA ALA A 76 2.49 26.71 -21.10
C ALA A 76 3.77 26.34 -21.88
N PRO A 77 4.79 27.22 -21.91
CA PRO A 77 6.04 26.92 -22.58
C PRO A 77 6.64 25.62 -22.04
N ARG A 78 6.68 24.58 -22.89
CA ARG A 78 7.44 23.36 -22.60
C ARG A 78 8.86 23.61 -23.07
N VAL A 79 9.79 23.60 -22.14
CA VAL A 79 11.21 23.69 -22.43
C VAL A 79 11.68 22.29 -22.80
N ASP A 80 11.87 22.06 -24.10
CA ASP A 80 12.45 20.85 -24.65
C ASP A 80 13.90 21.17 -25.03
N ILE A 81 14.85 20.81 -24.16
CA ILE A 81 16.28 21.07 -24.36
C ILE A 81 16.88 19.79 -24.93
N TYR A 82 17.18 19.81 -26.22
CA TYR A 82 18.04 18.83 -26.85
C TYR A 82 19.47 19.33 -26.73
N ASP A 83 20.35 18.52 -26.14
CA ASP A 83 21.79 18.77 -26.18
C ASP A 83 22.26 18.38 -27.59
N GLU A 84 22.39 19.36 -28.47
CA GLU A 84 22.63 19.16 -29.91
C GLU A 84 24.13 18.91 -30.23
N ASP A 85 24.97 18.75 -29.20
CA ASP A 85 26.43 18.62 -29.29
C ASP A 85 26.99 17.22 -28.95
N GLU A 86 26.15 16.18 -28.83
CA GLU A 86 26.65 14.81 -28.74
C GLU A 86 26.68 14.15 -30.13
N PRO A 87 27.86 13.91 -30.74
CA PRO A 87 27.92 13.05 -31.91
C PRO A 87 27.49 11.65 -31.48
N VAL A 88 26.41 11.16 -32.08
CA VAL A 88 25.86 9.80 -31.92
C VAL A 88 26.83 8.77 -32.52
N ASN A 89 28.03 8.69 -31.97
CA ASN A 89 29.06 7.72 -32.30
C ASN A 89 29.07 6.69 -31.17
N GLY A 90 28.06 5.82 -31.11
CA GLY A 90 28.01 4.83 -30.04
C GLY A 90 26.89 3.80 -30.12
N TRP A 91 26.06 3.82 -31.17
CA TRP A 91 24.97 2.83 -31.33
C TRP A 91 25.21 1.82 -32.45
N ASP A 92 26.40 1.80 -33.07
CA ASP A 92 26.73 0.87 -34.16
C ASP A 92 27.87 -0.12 -33.81
N GLU A 93 28.58 0.04 -32.67
CA GLU A 93 29.77 -0.79 -32.35
C GLU A 93 29.55 -1.80 -31.20
N GLY A 94 28.30 -2.17 -30.91
CA GLY A 94 27.95 -3.05 -29.77
C GLY A 94 27.06 -4.25 -30.10
N LEU A 95 26.80 -4.56 -31.37
CA LEU A 95 26.10 -5.79 -31.78
C LEU A 95 27.08 -6.95 -32.01
N GLU A 96 28.07 -7.09 -31.11
CA GLU A 96 28.82 -8.34 -31.02
C GLU A 96 27.89 -9.41 -30.43
N ASP A 97 27.29 -10.16 -31.35
CA ASP A 97 26.87 -11.55 -31.19
C ASP A 97 26.31 -11.92 -29.80
N PHE A 98 25.12 -11.40 -29.48
CA PHE A 98 24.27 -12.07 -28.49
C PHE A 98 23.76 -13.37 -29.15
N THR A 99 24.63 -14.36 -29.26
CA THR A 99 24.23 -15.75 -29.47
C THR A 99 23.34 -16.09 -28.29
N VAL A 100 22.03 -16.07 -28.51
CA VAL A 100 21.09 -16.64 -27.56
C VAL A 100 21.43 -18.12 -27.55
N PRO A 101 21.93 -18.72 -26.45
CA PRO A 101 22.03 -20.16 -26.40
C PRO A 101 20.61 -20.67 -26.64
N HIS A 102 20.40 -21.30 -27.80
CA HIS A 102 19.16 -22.00 -28.10
C HIS A 102 18.95 -22.96 -26.92
N PRO A 103 17.88 -22.81 -26.12
CA PRO A 103 17.62 -23.80 -25.08
C PRO A 103 17.49 -25.13 -25.81
N ALA A 104 18.40 -26.06 -25.52
CA ALA A 104 18.22 -27.45 -25.89
C ALA A 104 16.80 -27.86 -25.47
N PRO A 105 16.07 -28.67 -26.25
CA PRO A 105 14.74 -29.11 -25.84
C PRO A 105 14.86 -29.82 -24.49
N GLU A 106 14.54 -29.11 -23.42
CA GLU A 106 14.47 -29.67 -22.08
C GLU A 106 13.40 -30.77 -22.12
N PRO A 107 13.70 -31.96 -21.57
CA PRO A 107 12.72 -33.03 -21.50
C PRO A 107 11.52 -32.55 -20.69
N GLN A 108 10.42 -32.37 -21.42
CA GLN A 108 9.03 -32.57 -21.02
C GLN A 108 8.85 -32.54 -19.50
N HIS A 109 8.37 -31.39 -19.01
CA HIS A 109 7.80 -31.21 -17.69
C HIS A 109 7.15 -32.52 -17.21
N ALA A 110 7.87 -33.25 -16.37
CA ALA A 110 7.23 -34.23 -15.52
C ALA A 110 6.18 -33.44 -14.75
N ALA A 111 4.92 -33.81 -14.94
CA ALA A 111 3.81 -33.29 -14.18
C ALA A 111 4.22 -33.17 -12.71
N PRO A 112 3.88 -32.09 -12.01
CA PRO A 112 4.09 -32.05 -10.57
C PRO A 112 3.34 -33.25 -9.99
N THR A 113 4.10 -34.25 -9.53
CA THR A 113 3.57 -35.27 -8.64
C THR A 113 3.01 -34.49 -7.46
N LEU A 114 1.69 -34.47 -7.35
CA LEU A 114 1.00 -34.06 -6.13
C LEU A 114 1.38 -35.10 -5.07
N GLU A 115 2.49 -34.85 -4.39
CA GLU A 115 2.77 -35.52 -3.13
C GLU A 115 1.66 -35.04 -2.18
N LEU A 116 0.67 -35.90 -1.94
CA LEU A 116 -0.29 -35.66 -0.87
C LEU A 116 0.53 -35.42 0.41
N PRO A 117 0.28 -34.33 1.16
CA PRO A 117 0.89 -34.18 2.46
C PRO A 117 0.57 -35.42 3.29
N ALA A 118 1.62 -36.13 3.68
CA ALA A 118 1.54 -37.23 4.62
C ALA A 118 0.78 -36.77 5.86
N ALA A 119 -0.07 -37.67 6.35
CA ALA A 119 -0.97 -37.48 7.47
C ALA A 119 -0.35 -36.59 8.58
N ALA A 120 -1.16 -35.63 9.02
CA ALA A 120 -0.87 -34.75 10.14
C ALA A 120 -0.23 -35.52 11.32
N PRO A 121 0.77 -34.95 12.01
CA PRO A 121 1.21 -35.51 13.27
C PRO A 121 0.01 -35.55 14.22
N GLU A 122 -0.28 -36.73 14.75
CA GLU A 122 -1.27 -36.95 15.80
C GLU A 122 -1.01 -35.92 16.91
N PRO A 123 -2.03 -35.18 17.38
CA PRO A 123 -1.84 -34.30 18.52
C PRO A 123 -1.35 -35.15 19.71
N PRO A 124 -0.30 -34.73 20.45
CA PRO A 124 0.05 -35.41 21.67
C PRO A 124 -1.18 -35.42 22.58
N ALA A 125 -1.51 -36.60 23.11
CA ALA A 125 -2.59 -36.78 24.07
C ALA A 125 -2.54 -35.66 25.14
N PRO A 126 -3.68 -35.13 25.61
CA PRO A 126 -3.67 -34.16 26.69
C PRO A 126 -2.97 -34.80 27.88
N VAL A 127 -1.76 -34.33 28.18
CA VAL A 127 -1.15 -34.58 29.48
C VAL A 127 -2.13 -33.99 30.47
N ALA A 128 -2.77 -34.85 31.25
CA ALA A 128 -3.65 -34.43 32.32
C ALA A 128 -2.85 -33.50 33.24
N GLU A 129 -3.14 -32.20 33.15
CA GLU A 129 -2.63 -31.21 34.07
C GLU A 129 -3.07 -31.65 35.46
N PRO A 130 -2.14 -31.90 36.41
CA PRO A 130 -2.55 -32.21 37.77
C PRO A 130 -3.32 -31.01 38.30
N ALA A 131 -4.57 -31.26 38.72
CA ALA A 131 -5.45 -30.25 39.28
C ALA A 131 -4.70 -29.41 40.33
N PRO A 132 -4.87 -28.07 40.34
CA PRO A 132 -4.26 -27.24 41.37
C PRO A 132 -4.74 -27.74 42.73
N ALA A 133 -3.78 -28.06 43.60
CA ALA A 133 -4.07 -28.37 44.99
C ALA A 133 -4.90 -27.23 45.59
N PRO A 134 -5.91 -27.55 46.45
CA PRO A 134 -6.68 -26.51 47.10
C PRO A 134 -5.73 -25.57 47.81
N ALA A 135 -5.87 -24.29 47.47
CA ALA A 135 -4.95 -23.29 47.90
C ALA A 135 -5.00 -23.20 49.44
N ARG A 136 -3.81 -23.21 50.04
CA ARG A 136 -3.58 -23.37 51.48
C ARG A 136 -4.19 -22.27 52.35
N TRP A 137 -4.74 -21.21 51.74
CA TRP A 137 -5.45 -20.12 52.42
C TRP A 137 -6.85 -20.48 52.91
N ALA A 138 -7.43 -21.62 52.50
CA ALA A 138 -8.69 -22.09 53.06
C ALA A 138 -8.56 -22.72 54.46
N GLN A 139 -7.35 -23.02 54.96
CA GLN A 139 -7.15 -23.56 56.32
C GLN A 139 -6.91 -22.48 57.39
N GLU A 140 -6.67 -21.22 57.00
CA GLU A 140 -6.41 -20.14 57.96
C GLU A 140 -7.70 -19.48 58.51
N ALA A 141 -8.87 -19.80 57.94
CA ALA A 141 -10.15 -19.25 58.41
C ALA A 141 -10.78 -20.04 59.57
N GLU A 142 -10.33 -21.26 59.87
CA GLU A 142 -10.85 -22.09 60.98
C GLU A 142 -10.03 -22.02 62.27
N ALA A 143 -8.92 -21.27 62.29
CA ALA A 143 -8.08 -21.09 63.48
C ALA A 143 -8.45 -19.84 64.32
N PHE A 144 -9.51 -19.11 63.94
CA PHE A 144 -9.98 -17.88 64.60
C PHE A 144 -11.46 -17.94 65.03
N ALA A 145 -11.99 -19.14 65.30
CA ALA A 145 -13.30 -19.33 65.94
C ALA A 145 -13.13 -20.04 67.29
#